data_AF-A0A1W1HBN6-F1
#
_entry.id   AF-A0A1W1HBN6-F1
#
_cell.length_a   1.000
_cell.length_b   1.000
_cell.length_c   1.000
_cell.angle_alpha   90.00
_cell.angle_beta   90.00
_cell.angle_gamma   90.00
#
_symmetry.space_group_name_H-M   'P 1'
#
loop_
_entity.id
_entity.type
_entity.pdbx_description
1 polymer ?
#
loop_
_entity_poly.entity_id
_entity_poly.type
_entity_poly.pdbx_seq_one_letter_code
_entity_poly.pdbx_strand_id
1 'polypeptide(L)'
;MGNDVSKIREEYQKILAMERMPSRPELWEQLPEILSLLRQLMDSETGLQCLEAVLRYLFGTREDVSTESMKEIVELALTQKEGGYVMTLAEKLRKEGEIRGEIKGEVKGQKKGIKAIVAIIRNAEKQGLPVEVIAAIAQVDVDSVKKILNNEQIDIPLHLLDDIAK
;
A
#
# COMPACT_ATOMS: atom_id res chain seq x y z
N MET A 1 3.24 -11.55 35.70
CA MET A 1 3.32 -11.29 34.24
C MET A 1 1.92 -11.01 33.64
N GLY A 2 1.17 -10.03 34.18
CA GLY A 2 -0.22 -9.77 33.73
C GLY A 2 -0.54 -8.29 33.50
N ASN A 3 0.45 -7.39 33.60
CA ASN A 3 0.24 -5.94 33.57
C ASN A 3 0.62 -5.29 32.21
N ASP A 4 1.52 -5.92 31.44
CA ASP A 4 1.99 -5.38 30.15
C ASP A 4 1.00 -5.59 29.00
N VAL A 5 0.38 -6.77 28.91
CA VAL A 5 -0.54 -7.11 27.81
C VAL A 5 -1.80 -6.24 27.88
N SER A 6 -2.24 -5.88 29.09
CA SER A 6 -3.38 -4.99 29.32
C SER A 6 -3.07 -3.55 28.87
N LYS A 7 -1.87 -3.04 29.16
CA LYS A 7 -1.40 -1.73 28.67
C LYS A 7 -1.28 -1.68 27.16
N ILE A 8 -0.70 -2.72 26.54
CA ILE A 8 -0.55 -2.80 25.08
C ILE A 8 -1.92 -2.86 24.41
N ARG A 9 -2.87 -3.59 24.98
CA ARG A 9 -4.25 -3.63 24.48
C ARG A 9 -4.91 -2.26 24.57
N GLU A 10 -4.70 -1.54 25.66
CA GLU A 10 -5.28 -0.21 25.87
C GLU A 10 -4.71 0.83 24.89
N GLU A 11 -3.39 0.83 24.66
CA GLU A 11 -2.75 1.70 23.66
C GLU A 11 -3.16 1.34 22.22
N TYR A 12 -3.28 0.05 21.89
CA TYR A 12 -3.77 -0.39 20.59
C TYR A 12 -5.23 0.04 20.34
N GLN A 13 -6.09 0.00 21.36
CA GLN A 13 -7.47 0.49 21.25
C GLN A 13 -7.54 2.02 21.09
N LYS A 14 -6.60 2.79 21.66
CA LYS A 14 -6.51 4.25 21.42
C LYS A 14 -6.12 4.56 19.98
N ILE A 15 -5.18 3.81 19.41
CA ILE A 15 -4.77 3.97 18.00
C ILE A 15 -5.93 3.65 17.05
N LEU A 16 -6.66 2.55 17.29
CA LEU A 16 -7.86 2.21 16.52
C LEU A 16 -9.00 3.24 16.69
N ALA A 17 -9.08 3.90 17.84
CA ALA A 17 -10.03 5.00 18.05
C ALA A 17 -9.63 6.27 17.27
N MET A 18 -8.33 6.52 17.06
CA MET A 18 -7.84 7.61 16.22
C MET A 18 -8.19 7.39 14.73
N GLU A 19 -8.16 6.15 14.23
CA GLU A 19 -8.56 5.81 12.85
C GLU A 19 -10.04 6.11 12.53
N ARG A 20 -10.89 6.24 13.56
CA ARG A 20 -12.33 6.50 13.42
C ARG A 20 -12.74 7.96 13.68
N MET A 21 -11.79 8.83 14.00
CA MET A 21 -12.11 10.23 14.34
C MET A 21 -12.24 11.09 13.08
N PRO A 22 -13.33 11.88 12.93
CA PRO A 22 -13.41 12.87 11.86
C PRO A 22 -12.30 13.90 12.06
N SER A 23 -11.61 14.27 10.97
CA SER A 23 -10.44 15.16 10.92
C SER A 23 -10.60 16.36 11.85
N ARG A 24 -10.06 16.26 13.06
CA ARG A 24 -10.03 17.37 14.01
C ARG A 24 -8.88 18.32 13.63
N PRO A 25 -9.14 19.61 13.39
CA PRO A 25 -8.09 20.62 13.22
C PRO A 25 -7.12 20.66 14.41
N GLU A 26 -7.64 20.37 15.61
CA GLU A 26 -6.96 20.37 16.92
C GLU A 26 -5.71 19.47 16.98
N LEU A 27 -5.65 18.38 16.20
CA LEU A 27 -4.53 17.43 16.26
C LEU A 27 -3.21 18.03 15.73
N TRP A 28 -3.27 18.98 14.80
CA TRP A 28 -2.07 19.63 14.25
C TRP A 28 -1.47 20.63 15.21
N GLU A 29 -2.33 21.36 15.92
CA GLU A 29 -1.91 22.31 16.95
C GLU A 29 -1.24 21.59 18.14
N GLN A 30 -1.66 20.35 18.41
CA GLN A 30 -1.12 19.50 19.48
C GLN A 30 0.05 18.62 19.03
N LEU A 31 0.33 18.53 17.72
CA LEU A 31 1.34 17.62 17.19
C LEU A 31 2.76 17.87 17.77
N PRO A 32 3.23 19.11 17.93
CA PRO A 32 4.52 19.37 18.58
C PRO A 32 4.59 18.81 20.01
N GLU A 33 3.49 18.93 20.77
CA GLU A 33 3.41 18.42 22.15
C GLU A 33 3.39 16.89 22.17
N ILE A 34 2.62 16.25 21.29
CA ILE A 34 2.59 14.79 21.13
C ILE A 34 3.98 14.24 20.78
N LEU A 35 4.67 14.87 19.83
CA LEU A 35 6.02 14.48 19.43
C LEU A 35 7.04 14.71 20.57
N SER A 36 6.89 15.78 21.35
CA SER A 36 7.73 16.05 22.53
C SER A 36 7.55 15.01 23.64
N LEU A 37 6.32 14.54 23.86
CA LEU A 37 6.03 13.43 24.79
C LEU A 37 6.60 12.11 24.27
N LEU A 38 6.42 11.82 22.98
CA LEU A 38 6.99 10.64 22.34
C LEU A 38 8.51 10.61 22.43
N ARG A 39 9.17 11.75 22.23
CA ARG A 39 10.63 11.91 22.37
C ARG A 39 11.15 11.33 23.69
N GLN A 40 10.42 11.53 24.80
CA GLN A 40 10.81 11.03 26.13
C GLN A 40 10.83 9.49 26.22
N LEU A 41 10.21 8.80 25.25
CA LEU A 41 10.10 7.34 25.20
C LEU A 41 11.04 6.71 24.15
N MET A 42 11.73 7.50 23.33
CA MET A 42 12.44 7.00 22.13
C MET A 42 13.79 6.37 22.39
N ASP A 43 14.25 6.35 23.64
CA ASP A 43 15.34 5.46 24.04
C ASP A 43 14.89 3.99 24.14
N SER A 44 13.58 3.72 24.00
CA SER A 44 13.03 2.38 23.88
C SER A 44 12.58 2.06 22.44
N GLU A 45 12.64 0.78 22.08
CA GLU A 45 12.11 0.28 20.80
C GLU A 45 10.62 0.62 20.64
N THR A 46 9.85 0.51 21.72
CA THR A 46 8.42 0.86 21.74
C THR A 46 8.18 2.34 21.41
N GLY A 47 9.02 3.25 21.90
CA GLY A 47 8.91 4.68 21.58
C GLY A 47 9.15 4.98 20.09
N LEU A 48 10.11 4.29 19.48
CA LEU A 48 10.37 4.39 18.04
C LEU A 48 9.22 3.81 17.21
N GLN A 49 8.62 2.68 17.64
CA GLN A 49 7.45 2.09 16.98
C GLN A 49 6.22 3.01 17.07
N CYS A 50 6.01 3.67 18.22
CA CYS A 50 4.95 4.67 18.36
C CYS A 50 5.17 5.89 17.45
N LEU A 51 6.42 6.39 17.35
CA LEU A 51 6.75 7.46 16.41
C LEU A 51 6.45 7.02 14.96
N GLU A 52 6.83 5.80 14.58
CA GLU A 52 6.52 5.24 13.26
C GLU A 52 5.02 5.19 12.99
N ALA A 53 4.21 4.74 13.96
CA ALA A 53 2.77 4.68 13.84
C ALA A 53 2.13 6.07 13.63
N VAL A 54 2.56 7.07 14.41
CA VAL A 54 2.07 8.45 14.30
C VAL A 54 2.44 9.04 12.94
N LEU A 55 3.70 8.92 12.51
CA LEU A 55 4.13 9.46 11.22
C LEU A 55 3.42 8.77 10.05
N ARG A 56 3.24 7.44 10.09
CA ARG A 56 2.45 6.71 9.08
C ARG A 56 1.01 7.22 9.00
N TYR A 57 0.37 7.49 10.13
CA TYR A 57 -0.98 8.03 10.15
C TYR A 57 -1.05 9.43 9.54
N LEU A 58 -0.14 10.33 9.94
CA LEU A 58 -0.11 11.71 9.45
C LEU A 58 0.11 11.76 7.94
N PHE A 59 1.12 11.05 7.43
CA PHE A 59 1.42 11.01 5.99
C PHE A 59 0.42 10.19 5.18
N GLY A 60 -0.27 9.23 5.79
CA GLY A 60 -1.21 8.35 5.10
C GLY A 60 -2.63 8.90 4.99
N THR A 61 -3.01 9.86 5.83
CA THR A 61 -4.42 10.29 5.99
C THR A 61 -4.69 11.70 5.46
N ARG A 62 -3.67 12.53 5.32
CA ARG A 62 -3.84 13.96 4.97
C ARG A 62 -3.08 14.34 3.70
N GLU A 63 -3.83 14.67 2.66
CA GLU A 63 -3.30 15.26 1.40
C GLU A 63 -3.14 16.79 1.49
N ASP A 64 -3.72 17.42 2.51
CA ASP A 64 -3.76 18.87 2.74
C ASP A 64 -2.53 19.43 3.47
N VAL A 65 -1.61 18.56 3.91
CA VAL A 65 -0.42 18.99 4.66
C VAL A 65 0.83 18.89 3.80
N SER A 66 1.50 20.03 3.66
CA SER A 66 2.75 20.12 2.92
C SER A 66 3.90 19.42 3.65
N THR A 67 4.87 18.93 2.89
CA THR A 67 6.13 18.39 3.40
C THR A 67 6.90 19.39 4.26
N GLU A 68 6.83 20.68 3.89
CA GLU A 68 7.46 21.79 4.62
C GLU A 68 6.83 21.99 6.00
N SER A 69 5.50 22.03 6.10
CA SER A 69 4.81 22.18 7.39
C SER A 69 5.10 21.00 8.33
N MET A 70 5.20 19.79 7.77
CA MET A 70 5.61 18.61 8.54
C MET A 70 7.04 18.71 9.04
N LYS A 71 7.96 19.17 8.19
CA LYS A 71 9.36 19.35 8.54
C LYS A 71 9.52 20.36 9.68
N GLU A 72 8.82 21.49 9.61
CA GLU A 72 8.84 22.51 10.67
C GLU A 72 8.35 21.93 12.02
N ILE A 73 7.26 21.17 12.02
CA ILE A 73 6.74 20.54 13.25
C ILE A 73 7.72 19.51 13.83
N VAL A 74 8.34 18.71 12.97
CA VAL A 74 9.36 17.72 13.38
C VAL A 74 10.59 18.42 13.96
N GLU A 75 11.08 19.48 13.33
CA GLU A 75 12.25 20.25 13.81
C GLU A 75 11.96 21.00 15.11
N LEU A 76 10.71 21.44 15.34
CA LEU A 76 10.30 22.06 16.60
C LEU A 76 10.23 21.07 17.77
N ALA A 77 9.86 19.82 17.50
CA ALA A 77 9.57 18.84 18.54
C ALA A 77 10.70 17.84 18.84
N LEU A 78 11.56 17.56 17.85
CA LEU A 78 12.59 16.51 17.91
C LEU A 78 14.01 17.10 17.81
N THR A 79 15.01 16.46 18.41
CA THR A 79 16.41 16.88 18.24
C THR A 79 17.03 16.24 16.99
N GLN A 80 18.28 16.59 16.66
CA GLN A 80 18.98 15.99 15.52
C GLN A 80 19.08 14.46 15.57
N LYS A 81 19.30 13.86 16.76
CA LYS A 81 19.35 12.40 16.92
C LYS A 81 18.04 11.77 16.47
N GLU A 82 16.93 12.36 16.92
CA GLU A 82 15.59 11.93 16.60
C GLU A 82 15.20 12.20 15.14
N GLY A 83 15.62 13.35 14.60
CA GLY A 83 15.45 13.68 13.18
C GLY A 83 16.13 12.67 12.23
N GLY A 84 17.26 12.08 12.64
CA GLY A 84 17.90 10.99 11.91
C GLY A 84 17.03 9.73 11.80
N TYR A 85 16.29 9.39 12.85
CA TYR A 85 15.32 8.29 12.81
C TYR A 85 14.14 8.60 11.90
N VAL A 86 13.61 9.84 11.95
CA VAL A 86 12.54 10.29 11.05
C VAL A 86 12.97 10.20 9.58
N MET A 87 14.19 10.63 9.24
CA MET A 87 14.72 10.54 7.88
C MET A 87 14.84 9.09 7.41
N THR A 88 15.33 8.19 8.27
CA THR A 88 15.44 6.76 7.97
C THR A 88 14.06 6.14 7.73
N LEU A 89 13.09 6.50 8.56
CA LEU A 89 11.71 6.04 8.40
C LEU A 89 11.09 6.58 7.11
N ALA A 90 11.31 7.86 6.78
CA ALA A 90 10.83 8.45 5.53
C ALA A 90 11.36 7.68 4.30
N GLU A 91 12.64 7.33 4.28
CA GLU A 91 13.22 6.54 3.19
C GLU A 91 12.63 5.11 3.12
N LYS A 92 12.38 4.47 4.27
CA LYS A 92 11.68 3.18 4.33
C LYS A 92 10.26 3.28 3.74
N LEU A 93 9.49 4.31 4.13
CA LEU A 93 8.14 4.54 3.64
C LEU A 93 8.13 4.84 2.13
N ARG A 94 9.11 5.61 1.63
CA ARG A 94 9.27 5.89 0.20
C ARG A 94 9.47 4.60 -0.60
N LYS A 95 10.40 3.74 -0.17
CA LYS A 95 10.65 2.43 -0.80
C LYS A 95 9.42 1.52 -0.77
N GLU A 96 8.72 1.45 0.37
CA GLU A 96 7.45 0.70 0.46
C GLU A 96 6.40 1.23 -0.52
N GLY A 97 6.34 2.56 -0.70
CA GLY A 97 5.47 3.23 -1.67
C GLY A 97 5.82 2.89 -3.11
N GLU A 98 7.11 2.93 -3.46
CA GLU A 98 7.63 2.57 -4.79
C GLU A 98 7.28 1.11 -5.14
N ILE A 99 7.61 0.16 -4.26
CA ILE A 99 7.30 -1.27 -4.44
C ILE A 99 5.79 -1.48 -4.61
N ARG A 100 4.98 -0.85 -3.75
CA ARG A 100 3.53 -0.97 -3.84
C ARG A 100 2.99 -0.36 -5.13
N GLY A 101 3.61 0.71 -5.61
CA GLY A 101 3.30 1.36 -6.88
C GLY A 101 3.59 0.43 -8.06
N GLU A 102 4.75 -0.21 -8.06
CA GLU A 102 5.16 -1.19 -9.08
C GLU A 102 4.20 -2.37 -9.15
N ILE A 103 3.94 -3.03 -8.01
CA ILE A 103 2.99 -4.17 -7.93
C ILE A 103 1.59 -3.76 -8.42
N LYS A 104 1.08 -2.61 -7.97
CA LYS A 104 -0.23 -2.10 -8.42
C LYS A 104 -0.23 -1.81 -9.92
N GLY A 105 0.87 -1.25 -10.44
CA GLY A 105 1.06 -0.95 -11.85
C GLY A 105 1.04 -2.23 -12.70
N GLU A 106 1.80 -3.24 -12.29
CA GLU A 106 1.90 -4.53 -12.95
C GLU A 106 0.55 -5.25 -12.98
N VAL A 107 -0.11 -5.42 -11.82
CA VAL A 107 -1.43 -6.06 -11.74
C VAL A 107 -2.46 -5.33 -12.61
N LYS A 108 -2.44 -3.99 -12.64
CA LYS A 108 -3.34 -3.19 -13.49
C LYS A 108 -3.00 -3.38 -14.97
N GLY A 109 -1.72 -3.46 -15.31
CA GLY A 109 -1.23 -3.74 -16.66
C GLY A 109 -1.68 -5.10 -17.16
N GLN A 110 -1.43 -6.16 -16.39
CA GLN A 110 -1.87 -7.52 -16.69
C GLN A 110 -3.39 -7.61 -16.87
N LYS A 111 -4.18 -7.02 -15.96
CA LYS A 111 -5.65 -6.98 -16.08
C LYS A 111 -6.11 -6.27 -17.37
N LYS A 112 -5.44 -5.18 -17.77
CA LYS A 112 -5.75 -4.50 -19.04
C LYS A 112 -5.39 -5.36 -20.24
N GLY A 113 -4.22 -6.01 -20.22
CA GLY A 113 -3.77 -6.92 -21.28
C GLY A 113 -4.75 -8.09 -21.49
N ILE A 114 -5.16 -8.75 -20.41
CA ILE A 114 -6.15 -9.84 -20.45
C ILE A 114 -7.48 -9.35 -21.03
N LYS A 115 -7.98 -8.18 -20.60
CA LYS A 115 -9.22 -7.60 -21.16
C LYS A 115 -9.10 -7.34 -22.66
N ALA A 116 -7.94 -6.88 -23.14
CA ALA A 116 -7.69 -6.67 -24.56
C ALA A 116 -7.69 -8.00 -25.34
N ILE A 117 -7.02 -9.04 -24.81
CA ILE A 117 -7.01 -10.38 -25.42
C ILE A 117 -8.43 -10.94 -25.52
N VAL A 118 -9.21 -10.87 -24.44
CA VAL A 118 -10.62 -11.33 -24.43
C VAL A 118 -11.45 -10.58 -25.49
N ALA A 119 -11.25 -9.27 -25.64
CA ALA A 119 -11.93 -8.49 -26.66
C ALA A 119 -11.54 -8.91 -28.09
N ILE A 120 -10.25 -9.15 -28.34
CA ILE A 120 -9.73 -9.65 -29.63
C ILE A 120 -10.38 -10.99 -29.96
N ILE A 121 -10.36 -11.94 -29.03
CA ILE A 121 -10.93 -13.29 -29.21
C ILE A 121 -12.40 -13.22 -29.58
N ARG A 122 -13.20 -12.47 -28.82
CA ARG A 122 -14.64 -12.33 -29.08
C ARG A 122 -14.94 -11.62 -30.40
N ASN A 123 -14.11 -10.65 -30.80
CA ASN A 123 -14.30 -9.96 -32.07
C ASN A 123 -13.92 -10.85 -33.26
N ALA A 124 -12.86 -11.64 -33.14
CA ALA A 124 -12.44 -12.57 -34.17
C ALA A 124 -13.45 -13.72 -34.35
N GLU A 125 -14.02 -14.23 -33.25
CA GLU A 125 -15.11 -15.22 -33.29
C GLU A 125 -16.35 -14.67 -34.00
N LYS A 126 -16.77 -13.43 -33.68
CA LYS A 126 -17.87 -12.75 -34.39
C LYS A 126 -17.64 -12.56 -35.89
N GLN A 127 -16.37 -12.48 -36.31
CA GLN A 127 -15.98 -12.41 -37.73
C GLN A 127 -15.92 -13.79 -38.39
N GLY A 128 -16.20 -14.87 -37.66
CA GLY A 128 -16.20 -16.24 -38.15
C GLY A 128 -14.80 -16.83 -38.33
N LEU A 129 -13.77 -16.29 -37.67
CA LEU A 129 -12.43 -16.87 -37.74
C LEU A 129 -12.40 -18.24 -37.04
N PRO A 130 -11.69 -19.24 -37.59
CA PRO A 130 -11.50 -20.53 -36.92
C PRO A 130 -10.77 -20.37 -35.58
N VAL A 131 -11.14 -21.19 -34.60
CA VAL A 131 -10.61 -21.11 -33.22
C VAL A 131 -9.09 -21.26 -33.19
N GLU A 132 -8.52 -22.08 -34.05
CA GLU A 132 -7.07 -22.29 -34.18
C GLU A 132 -6.35 -21.01 -34.66
N VAL A 133 -6.99 -20.25 -35.54
CA VAL A 133 -6.47 -18.96 -36.04
C VAL A 133 -6.58 -17.90 -34.93
N ILE A 134 -7.69 -17.88 -34.20
CA ILE A 134 -7.90 -16.98 -33.06
C ILE A 134 -6.84 -17.23 -31.98
N ALA A 135 -6.59 -18.50 -31.65
CA ALA A 135 -5.57 -18.93 -30.70
C ALA A 135 -4.17 -18.42 -31.12
N ALA A 136 -3.82 -18.56 -32.40
CA ALA A 136 -2.56 -18.06 -32.94
C ALA A 136 -2.44 -16.52 -32.86
N ILE A 137 -3.49 -15.77 -33.20
CA ILE A 137 -3.50 -14.29 -33.13
C ILE A 137 -3.38 -13.81 -31.68
N ALA A 138 -4.15 -14.42 -30.78
CA ALA A 138 -4.18 -14.07 -29.37
C ALA A 138 -2.98 -14.60 -28.58
N GLN A 139 -2.17 -15.48 -29.19
CA GLN A 139 -1.03 -16.16 -28.57
C GLN A 139 -1.41 -16.92 -27.30
N VAL A 140 -2.54 -17.63 -27.36
CA VAL A 140 -3.05 -18.48 -26.28
C VAL A 140 -3.43 -19.84 -26.85
N ASP A 141 -3.57 -20.84 -26.00
CA ASP A 141 -4.00 -22.16 -26.44
C ASP A 141 -5.48 -22.19 -26.83
N VAL A 142 -5.85 -23.18 -27.65
CA VAL A 142 -7.21 -23.37 -28.17
C VAL A 142 -8.23 -23.58 -27.05
N ASP A 143 -7.85 -24.24 -25.95
CA ASP A 143 -8.77 -24.51 -24.85
C ASP A 143 -9.06 -23.24 -24.04
N SER A 144 -8.06 -22.36 -23.85
CA SER A 144 -8.26 -21.01 -23.32
C SER A 144 -9.21 -20.18 -24.18
N VAL A 145 -9.10 -20.24 -25.51
CA VAL A 145 -10.05 -19.57 -26.42
C VAL A 145 -11.47 -20.09 -26.18
N LYS A 146 -11.67 -21.41 -26.15
CA LYS A 146 -12.99 -22.03 -25.90
C LYS A 146 -13.58 -21.60 -24.55
N LYS A 147 -12.78 -21.61 -23.48
CA LYS A 147 -13.22 -21.16 -22.14
C LYS A 147 -13.66 -19.70 -22.15
N ILE A 148 -12.91 -18.81 -22.82
CA ILE A 148 -13.26 -17.39 -22.96
C ILE A 148 -14.59 -17.20 -23.69
N LEU A 149 -14.80 -17.94 -24.79
CA LEU A 149 -16.01 -17.86 -25.60
C LEU A 149 -17.23 -18.44 -24.87
N ASN A 150 -17.04 -19.49 -24.08
CA ASN A 150 -18.08 -20.10 -23.24
C ASN A 150 -18.38 -19.29 -21.97
N ASN A 151 -17.72 -18.14 -21.77
CA ASN A 151 -17.85 -17.33 -20.55
C ASN A 151 -17.50 -18.09 -19.26
N GLU A 152 -16.66 -19.13 -19.36
CA GLU A 152 -16.19 -19.90 -18.23
C GLU A 152 -15.20 -19.07 -17.40
N GLN A 153 -15.20 -19.28 -16.08
CA GLN A 153 -14.26 -18.61 -15.19
C GLN A 153 -12.87 -19.20 -15.43
N ILE A 154 -11.97 -18.42 -16.03
CA ILE A 154 -10.57 -18.80 -16.15
C ILE A 154 -9.88 -18.41 -14.85
N ASP A 155 -9.53 -19.43 -14.07
CA ASP A 155 -8.67 -19.26 -12.92
C ASP A 155 -7.27 -18.95 -13.46
N ILE A 156 -6.79 -17.72 -13.25
CA ILE A 156 -5.42 -17.34 -13.60
C ILE A 156 -4.57 -18.02 -12.53
N PRO A 157 -3.87 -19.13 -12.83
CA PRO A 157 -3.25 -19.88 -11.77
C PRO A 157 -2.01 -19.09 -11.32
N LEU A 158 -2.00 -18.71 -10.04
CA LEU A 158 -1.01 -17.84 -9.41
C LEU A 158 0.45 -18.20 -9.73
N HIS A 159 0.73 -19.47 -10.02
CA HIS A 159 2.06 -20.00 -10.37
C HIS A 159 2.73 -19.35 -11.61
N LEU A 160 1.99 -18.64 -12.47
CA LEU A 160 2.57 -17.88 -13.59
C LEU A 160 3.18 -16.53 -13.15
N LEU A 161 3.08 -16.19 -11.86
CA LEU A 161 3.70 -14.99 -11.27
C LEU A 161 5.05 -15.29 -10.58
N ASP A 162 5.37 -16.57 -10.34
CA ASP A 162 6.60 -16.96 -9.63
C ASP A 162 7.85 -17.00 -10.53
N ASP A 163 7.68 -17.04 -11.85
CA ASP A 163 8.79 -17.14 -12.83
C ASP A 163 9.51 -15.80 -13.12
N ILE A 164 9.06 -14.68 -12.56
CA ILE A 164 9.67 -13.35 -12.77
C ILE A 164 10.77 -13.06 -11.72
N ALA A 165 10.98 -13.94 -10.73
CA ALA A 165 11.95 -13.74 -9.65
C ALA A 165 13.31 -14.48 -9.85
N LYS A 166 13.89 -14.47 -11.07
CA LYS A 166 15.27 -14.92 -11.30
C LYS A 166 16.15 -13.84 -11.91
#